data_AF-A0A943AZ47-F1
#
_entry.id   AF-A0A943AZ47-F1
#
_cell.length_a   1.000
_cell.length_b   1.000
_cell.length_c   1.000
_cell.angle_alpha   90.00
_cell.angle_beta   90.00
_cell.angle_gamma   90.00
#
_symmetry.space_group_name_H-M   'P 1'
#
loop_
_entity.id
_entity.type
_entity.pdbx_description
1 polymer ?
#
loop_
_entity_poly.entity_id
_entity_poly.type
_entity_poly.pdbx_seq_one_letter_code
_entity_poly.pdbx_strand_id
1 'polypeptide(L)'
;MLAKTKDGKIIHVKDALVKTDYYCDNCGSILRVRNGKIRVKHFYHLNKDCGSKGESLIHKYWKNYFLSLKEFDGHNIIISEAEVPLLKGTYIPDIFIKTDKGTYIIIEIYYKNPKTDAYIEKFEKLAKKGVEKIYEIEVDFDKIISIKILFDTKDIKKFKEKQKELFNELERKRQYLINKYSKSGGLVYNIINDMLSPYILYKNLKNKYSYNHFTKLQYDISLSLKYKNFKIYLAENLNFKTEDTLIKSNPFYINIYDYKNSINYMNIHNNLIKFYSKDENLKGDIYIILADKENKY
;
A
#
# COMPACT_ATOMS: atom_id res chain seq x y z
N MET A 1 21.29 7.60 -20.67
CA MET A 1 21.18 8.90 -21.39
C MET A 1 22.03 8.76 -22.64
N LEU A 2 21.50 9.11 -23.81
CA LEU A 2 22.14 8.86 -25.10
C LEU A 2 22.44 10.18 -25.82
N ALA A 3 23.40 10.15 -26.74
CA ALA A 3 23.71 11.23 -27.67
C ALA A 3 24.16 10.64 -29.01
N LYS A 4 24.29 11.48 -30.04
CA LYS A 4 24.91 11.11 -31.32
C LYS A 4 26.40 11.42 -31.29
N THR A 5 27.22 10.54 -31.85
CA THR A 5 28.63 10.83 -32.18
C THR A 5 28.71 11.69 -33.45
N LYS A 6 29.91 12.14 -33.81
CA LYS A 6 30.14 12.95 -35.04
C LYS A 6 29.75 12.19 -36.32
N ASP A 7 29.91 10.87 -36.34
CA ASP A 7 29.48 9.98 -37.42
C ASP A 7 27.99 9.59 -37.35
N GLY A 8 27.22 10.20 -36.43
CA GLY A 8 25.77 10.00 -36.32
C GLY A 8 25.34 8.74 -35.57
N LYS A 9 26.28 7.94 -35.04
CA LYS A 9 25.96 6.75 -34.24
C LYS A 9 25.45 7.14 -32.85
N ILE A 10 24.57 6.30 -32.30
CA ILE A 10 24.05 6.48 -30.95
C ILE A 10 25.06 5.94 -29.95
N ILE A 11 25.37 6.72 -28.91
CA ILE A 11 26.25 6.31 -27.81
C ILE A 11 25.60 6.54 -26.46
N HIS A 12 25.79 5.60 -25.55
CA HIS A 12 25.34 5.72 -24.17
C HIS A 12 26.35 6.47 -23.30
N VAL A 13 25.85 7.26 -22.36
CA VAL A 13 26.69 8.10 -21.49
C VAL A 13 27.67 7.29 -20.63
N LYS A 14 27.37 6.01 -20.36
CA LYS A 14 28.30 5.09 -19.69
C LYS A 14 29.57 4.90 -20.51
N ASP A 15 29.44 4.74 -21.83
CA ASP A 15 30.54 4.49 -22.76
C ASP A 15 31.16 5.78 -23.32
N ALA A 16 30.47 6.91 -23.16
CA ALA A 16 30.93 8.20 -23.63
C ALA A 16 32.15 8.72 -22.86
N LEU A 17 33.11 9.30 -23.57
CA LEU A 17 34.35 9.83 -23.04
C LEU A 17 34.19 11.29 -22.58
N VAL A 18 34.89 11.66 -21.51
CA VAL A 18 34.94 13.06 -21.03
C VAL A 18 35.73 13.89 -22.03
N LYS A 19 35.38 15.19 -22.17
CA LYS A 19 35.99 16.14 -23.14
C LYS A 19 35.80 15.75 -24.62
N THR A 20 34.93 14.80 -24.92
CA THR A 20 34.52 14.48 -26.30
C THR A 20 33.20 15.19 -26.61
N ASP A 21 33.10 15.74 -27.81
CA ASP A 21 31.90 16.39 -28.30
C ASP A 21 30.93 15.34 -28.87
N TYR A 22 29.72 15.38 -28.35
CA TYR A 22 28.57 14.60 -28.81
C TYR A 22 27.48 15.54 -29.28
N TYR A 23 26.41 15.02 -29.86
CA TYR A 23 25.37 15.82 -30.48
C TYR A 23 24.00 15.42 -29.93
N CYS A 24 23.22 16.42 -29.54
CA CYS A 24 21.85 16.23 -29.10
C CYS A 24 21.01 15.76 -30.29
N ASP A 25 20.27 14.67 -30.12
CA ASP A 25 19.38 14.17 -31.17
C ASP A 25 18.23 15.13 -31.48
N ASN A 26 17.81 15.92 -30.49
CA ASN A 26 16.67 16.81 -30.63
C ASN A 26 17.00 18.10 -31.40
N CYS A 27 18.15 18.73 -31.11
CA CYS A 27 18.49 20.05 -31.66
C CYS A 27 19.81 20.08 -32.45
N GLY A 28 20.56 18.99 -32.49
CA GLY A 28 21.88 18.93 -33.12
C GLY A 28 22.98 19.68 -32.36
N SER A 29 22.69 20.38 -31.27
CA SER A 29 23.68 21.12 -30.48
C SER A 29 24.69 20.19 -29.80
N ILE A 30 25.87 20.74 -29.52
CA ILE A 30 26.96 20.00 -28.87
C ILE A 30 26.62 19.68 -27.41
N LEU A 31 26.75 18.40 -27.08
CA LEU A 31 26.69 17.82 -25.75
C LEU A 31 28.10 17.43 -25.29
N ARG A 32 28.40 17.61 -24.01
CA ARG A 32 29.59 17.03 -23.37
C ARG A 32 29.20 16.14 -22.20
N VAL A 33 30.09 15.21 -21.86
CA VAL A 33 29.94 14.35 -20.69
C VAL A 33 30.44 15.07 -19.44
N ARG A 34 29.58 15.17 -18.42
CA ARG A 34 29.98 15.55 -17.06
C ARG A 34 30.03 14.29 -16.20
N ASN A 35 31.15 14.08 -15.54
CA ASN A 35 31.34 12.97 -14.61
C ASN A 35 31.93 13.52 -13.31
N GLY A 36 31.07 13.80 -12.33
CA GLY A 36 31.48 14.38 -11.04
C GLY A 36 31.55 13.30 -9.96
N LYS A 37 32.34 13.53 -8.89
CA LYS A 37 32.41 12.60 -7.74
C LYS A 37 31.06 12.37 -7.04
N ILE A 38 30.14 13.33 -7.16
CA ILE A 38 28.83 13.34 -6.48
C ILE A 38 27.66 13.14 -7.47
N ARG A 39 27.84 13.46 -8.76
CA ARG A 39 26.77 13.42 -9.76
C ARG A 39 27.01 12.31 -10.77
N VAL A 40 25.99 11.49 -10.99
CA VAL A 40 25.95 10.44 -12.02
C VAL A 40 26.36 11.00 -13.38
N LYS A 41 27.19 10.25 -14.11
CA LYS A 41 27.66 10.57 -15.47
C LYS A 41 26.47 10.93 -16.38
N HIS A 42 26.45 12.15 -16.93
CA HIS A 42 25.36 12.64 -17.79
C HIS A 42 25.89 13.53 -18.93
N PHE A 43 25.13 13.62 -20.01
CA PHE A 43 25.36 14.62 -21.06
C PHE A 43 24.78 15.97 -20.64
N TYR A 44 25.42 17.06 -21.05
CA TYR A 44 24.92 18.43 -20.88
C TYR A 44 25.19 19.26 -22.13
N HIS A 45 24.29 20.18 -22.46
CA HIS A 45 24.49 21.15 -23.54
C HIS A 45 25.62 22.11 -23.16
N LEU A 46 26.61 22.27 -24.06
CA LEU A 46 27.67 23.27 -23.90
C LEU A 46 27.13 24.70 -24.05
N ASN A 47 26.10 24.85 -24.89
CA ASN A 47 25.44 26.12 -25.17
C ASN A 47 24.04 26.15 -24.52
N LYS A 48 23.09 26.85 -25.15
CA LYS A 48 21.70 26.92 -24.69
C LYS A 48 21.06 25.53 -24.65
N ASP A 49 20.43 25.22 -23.51
CA ASP A 49 19.62 24.01 -23.39
C ASP A 49 18.47 24.07 -24.40
N CYS A 50 18.21 22.96 -25.10
CA CYS A 50 17.19 22.93 -26.14
C CYS A 50 15.76 22.82 -25.59
N GLY A 51 15.60 22.84 -24.26
CA GLY A 51 14.29 22.77 -23.62
C GLY A 51 13.58 21.44 -23.81
N SER A 52 14.26 20.42 -24.35
CA SER A 52 13.80 19.04 -24.22
C SER A 52 13.59 18.81 -22.72
N LYS A 53 12.36 18.50 -22.30
CA LYS A 53 11.93 18.43 -20.89
C LYS A 53 12.57 17.27 -20.11
N GLY A 54 13.81 16.90 -20.42
CA GLY A 54 14.55 15.79 -19.82
C GLY A 54 14.18 14.41 -20.37
N GLU A 55 13.31 14.31 -21.39
CA GLU A 55 12.97 13.03 -22.02
C GLU A 55 14.22 12.44 -22.69
N SER A 56 14.56 11.21 -22.33
CA SER A 56 15.74 10.54 -22.87
C SER A 56 15.40 9.83 -24.20
N LEU A 57 16.39 9.66 -25.06
CA LEU A 57 16.20 8.88 -26.29
C LEU A 57 15.71 7.44 -26.04
N ILE A 58 16.09 6.84 -24.91
CA ILE A 58 15.60 5.52 -24.50
C ILE A 58 14.09 5.59 -24.23
N HIS A 59 13.65 6.61 -23.49
CA HIS A 59 12.24 6.84 -23.21
C HIS A 59 11.44 7.05 -24.50
N LYS A 60 11.93 7.89 -25.42
CA LYS A 60 11.31 8.13 -26.72
C LYS A 60 11.25 6.88 -27.59
N TYR A 61 12.33 6.09 -27.63
CA TYR A 61 12.37 4.82 -28.36
C TYR A 61 11.30 3.85 -27.87
N TRP A 62 11.25 3.60 -26.56
CA TRP A 62 10.26 2.70 -25.96
C TRP A 62 8.85 3.23 -26.10
N LYS A 63 8.65 4.55 -25.99
CA LYS A 63 7.35 5.18 -26.22
C LYS A 63 6.84 4.87 -27.63
N ASN A 64 7.69 5.07 -28.65
CA ASN A 64 7.35 4.73 -30.03
C ASN A 64 7.13 3.23 -30.24
N TYR A 65 7.93 2.37 -29.61
CA TYR A 65 7.74 0.92 -29.65
C TYR A 65 6.34 0.53 -29.15
N PHE A 66 5.97 0.98 -27.95
CA PHE A 66 4.67 0.66 -27.35
C PHE A 66 3.50 1.30 -28.11
N LEU A 67 3.67 2.48 -28.71
CA LEU A 67 2.68 3.07 -29.61
C LEU A 67 2.43 2.23 -30.87
N SER A 68 3.45 1.51 -31.35
CA SER A 68 3.37 0.68 -32.57
C SER A 68 2.76 -0.71 -32.35
N LEU A 69 2.54 -1.11 -31.09
CA LEU A 69 1.98 -2.41 -30.78
C LEU A 69 0.55 -2.55 -31.30
N LYS A 70 0.20 -3.76 -31.72
CA LYS A 70 -1.18 -4.15 -32.09
C LYS A 70 -1.91 -4.88 -30.97
N GLU A 71 -1.15 -5.41 -30.01
CA GLU A 71 -1.66 -6.16 -28.88
C GLU A 71 -0.85 -5.81 -27.63
N PHE A 72 -1.50 -5.75 -26.48
CA PHE A 72 -0.85 -5.62 -25.18
C PHE A 72 -1.70 -6.25 -24.08
N ASP A 73 -1.09 -7.01 -23.17
CA ASP A 73 -1.77 -7.69 -22.06
C ASP A 73 -2.94 -8.63 -22.48
N GLY A 74 -2.84 -9.24 -23.66
CA GLY A 74 -3.90 -10.11 -24.19
C GLY A 74 -5.12 -9.37 -24.72
N HIS A 75 -4.97 -8.08 -25.04
CA HIS A 75 -5.99 -7.24 -25.67
C HIS A 75 -5.50 -6.71 -27.01
N ASN A 76 -6.37 -6.70 -28.02
CA ASN A 76 -6.09 -5.97 -29.25
C ASN A 76 -6.20 -4.46 -29.00
N ILE A 77 -5.27 -3.70 -29.58
CA ILE A 77 -5.19 -2.25 -29.46
C ILE A 77 -6.04 -1.62 -30.57
N ILE A 78 -7.05 -0.85 -30.19
CA ILE A 78 -7.84 -0.03 -31.14
C ILE A 78 -7.16 1.33 -31.33
N ILE A 79 -6.75 1.97 -30.24
CA ILE A 79 -6.09 3.29 -30.23
C ILE A 79 -4.91 3.23 -29.28
N SER A 80 -3.79 3.83 -29.68
CA SER A 80 -2.60 4.03 -28.85
C SER A 80 -2.11 5.47 -29.06
N GLU A 81 -2.12 6.27 -28.00
CA GLU A 81 -1.77 7.69 -28.04
C GLU A 81 -0.77 8.03 -26.95
N ALA A 82 0.14 8.96 -27.22
CA ALA A 82 1.08 9.47 -26.23
C ALA A 82 0.58 10.75 -25.58
N GLU A 83 0.91 10.93 -24.31
CA GLU A 83 0.77 12.20 -23.58
C GLU A 83 -0.66 12.80 -23.57
N VAL A 84 -1.67 11.92 -23.53
CA VAL A 84 -3.08 12.32 -23.48
C VAL A 84 -3.44 12.89 -22.09
N PRO A 85 -3.92 14.14 -21.97
CA PRO A 85 -4.31 14.68 -20.67
C PRO A 85 -5.60 14.05 -20.13
N LEU A 86 -5.47 13.05 -19.24
CA LEU A 86 -6.62 12.30 -18.71
C LEU A 86 -7.30 12.96 -17.49
N LEU A 87 -6.53 13.73 -16.72
CA LEU A 87 -7.02 14.55 -15.62
C LEU A 87 -6.49 15.97 -15.83
N LYS A 88 -7.39 16.95 -15.96
CA LYS A 88 -7.06 18.36 -16.27
C LYS A 88 -5.84 18.82 -15.45
N GLY A 89 -4.69 18.98 -16.13
CA GLY A 89 -3.43 19.49 -15.58
C GLY A 89 -2.76 18.65 -14.49
N THR A 90 -3.28 17.47 -14.13
CA THR A 90 -2.82 16.72 -12.94
C THR A 90 -2.25 15.34 -13.26
N TYR A 91 -2.59 14.79 -14.43
CA TYR A 91 -2.06 13.52 -14.88
C TYR A 91 -2.05 13.41 -16.41
N ILE A 92 -0.85 13.15 -16.94
CA ILE A 92 -0.56 12.90 -18.35
C ILE A 92 0.33 11.65 -18.35
N PRO A 93 -0.18 10.49 -18.81
CA PRO A 93 0.63 9.29 -18.94
C PRO A 93 1.56 9.36 -20.15
N ASP A 94 2.56 8.50 -20.19
CA ASP A 94 3.39 8.35 -21.40
C ASP A 94 2.59 7.79 -22.56
N ILE A 95 1.78 6.75 -22.30
CA ILE A 95 0.96 6.08 -23.31
C ILE A 95 -0.40 5.73 -22.74
N PHE A 96 -1.42 5.97 -23.55
CA PHE A 96 -2.81 5.64 -23.31
C PHE A 96 -3.32 4.72 -24.42
N ILE A 97 -3.83 3.56 -24.02
CA ILE A 97 -4.31 2.50 -24.93
C ILE A 97 -5.80 2.31 -24.72
N LYS A 98 -6.56 2.27 -25.82
CA LYS A 98 -7.95 1.76 -25.84
C LYS A 98 -7.97 0.34 -26.39
N THR A 99 -8.55 -0.59 -25.64
CA THR A 99 -8.63 -2.00 -26.00
C THR A 99 -9.89 -2.31 -26.83
N ASP A 100 -9.88 -3.47 -27.47
CA ASP A 100 -11.03 -4.10 -28.13
C ASP A 100 -12.24 -4.33 -27.22
N LYS A 101 -12.03 -4.45 -25.91
CA LYS A 101 -13.10 -4.55 -24.90
C LYS A 101 -13.69 -3.20 -24.50
N GLY A 102 -13.21 -2.10 -25.08
CA GLY A 102 -13.63 -0.75 -24.74
C GLY A 102 -13.09 -0.24 -23.40
N THR A 103 -12.14 -0.96 -22.79
CA THR A 103 -11.41 -0.53 -21.59
C THR A 103 -10.13 0.20 -21.96
N TYR A 104 -9.49 0.82 -20.97
CA TYR A 104 -8.24 1.55 -21.19
C TYR A 104 -7.08 0.97 -20.38
N ILE A 105 -5.89 0.97 -20.97
CA ILE A 105 -4.63 0.60 -20.32
C ILE A 105 -3.69 1.80 -20.40
N ILE A 106 -2.93 2.03 -19.32
CA ILE A 106 -1.91 3.07 -19.27
C ILE A 106 -0.54 2.43 -19.11
N ILE A 107 0.45 2.97 -19.82
CA ILE A 107 1.86 2.62 -19.66
C ILE A 107 2.63 3.88 -19.26
N GLU A 108 3.38 3.77 -18.17
CA GLU A 108 4.37 4.73 -17.69
C GLU A 108 5.75 4.11 -17.91
N ILE A 109 6.60 4.77 -18.69
CA ILE A 109 7.94 4.28 -18.99
C ILE A 109 8.90 4.88 -17.98
N TYR A 110 9.52 4.03 -17.19
CA TYR A 110 10.44 4.41 -16.14
C TYR A 110 11.89 4.12 -16.55
N TYR A 111 12.74 5.13 -16.39
CA TYR A 111 14.20 5.01 -16.58
C TYR A 111 15.02 5.58 -15.41
N LYS A 112 14.43 6.43 -14.53
CA LYS A 112 15.17 7.12 -13.44
C LYS A 112 14.39 7.38 -12.17
N ASN A 113 13.16 7.90 -12.24
CA ASN A 113 12.32 8.15 -11.04
C ASN A 113 10.99 7.35 -11.09
N PRO A 114 10.79 6.34 -10.22
CA PRO A 114 9.57 5.54 -10.25
C PRO A 114 8.42 6.36 -9.67
N LYS A 115 7.19 6.00 -10.02
CA LYS A 115 6.00 6.58 -9.40
C LYS A 115 5.90 6.11 -7.95
N THR A 116 5.42 6.99 -7.09
CA THR A 116 5.17 6.72 -5.67
C THR A 116 3.68 6.53 -5.41
N ASP A 117 3.35 6.06 -4.20
CA ASP A 117 1.96 5.83 -3.76
C ASP A 117 1.08 7.09 -3.78
N ALA A 118 1.68 8.28 -3.90
CA ALA A 118 0.97 9.55 -4.10
C ALA A 118 0.08 9.59 -5.38
N TYR A 119 0.20 8.60 -6.26
CA TYR A 119 -0.61 8.50 -7.48
C TYR A 119 -1.87 7.63 -7.32
N ILE A 120 -2.02 6.88 -6.22
CA ILE A 120 -3.14 5.93 -6.03
C ILE A 120 -4.50 6.63 -6.19
N GLU A 121 -4.69 7.79 -5.56
CA GLU A 121 -5.95 8.55 -5.68
C GLU A 121 -6.26 8.97 -7.13
N LYS A 122 -5.23 9.27 -7.92
CA LYS A 122 -5.40 9.61 -9.34
C LYS A 122 -5.81 8.39 -10.13
N PHE A 123 -5.18 7.25 -9.86
CA PHE A 123 -5.51 5.98 -10.51
C PHE A 123 -6.94 5.53 -10.19
N GLU A 124 -7.41 5.67 -8.96
CA GLU A 124 -8.81 5.40 -8.61
C GLU A 124 -9.80 6.31 -9.38
N LYS A 125 -9.46 7.58 -9.58
CA LYS A 125 -10.27 8.50 -10.41
C LYS A 125 -10.29 8.07 -11.88
N LEU A 126 -9.18 7.56 -12.39
CA LEU A 126 -9.07 7.04 -13.76
C LEU A 126 -9.83 5.72 -13.95
N ALA A 127 -9.86 4.85 -12.95
CA ALA A 127 -10.65 3.62 -12.97
C ALA A 127 -12.14 3.89 -13.20
N LYS A 128 -12.67 4.95 -12.58
CA LYS A 128 -14.05 5.42 -12.81
C LYS A 128 -14.32 5.88 -14.24
N LYS A 129 -13.27 6.18 -15.01
CA LYS A 129 -13.32 6.53 -16.44
C LYS A 129 -13.05 5.34 -17.37
N GLY A 130 -12.95 4.11 -16.84
CA GLY A 130 -12.76 2.89 -17.61
C GLY A 130 -11.31 2.40 -17.75
N VAL A 131 -10.35 3.00 -17.03
CA VAL A 131 -8.98 2.48 -16.96
C VAL A 131 -8.97 1.17 -16.17
N GLU A 132 -8.53 0.09 -16.81
CA GLU A 132 -8.48 -1.24 -16.23
C GLU A 132 -7.17 -1.46 -15.46
N LYS A 133 -6.04 -1.13 -16.11
CA LYS A 133 -4.70 -1.35 -15.56
C LYS A 133 -3.74 -0.21 -15.88
N ILE A 134 -2.78 -0.02 -15.00
CA ILE A 134 -1.68 0.93 -15.16
C ILE A 134 -0.37 0.20 -14.91
N TYR A 135 0.51 0.25 -15.90
CA TYR A 135 1.83 -0.38 -15.87
C TYR A 135 2.91 0.67 -15.68
N GLU A 136 3.93 0.32 -14.90
CA GLU A 136 5.23 0.96 -14.90
C GLU A 136 6.22 -0.03 -15.53
N ILE A 137 6.82 0.37 -16.65
CA ILE A 137 7.75 -0.46 -17.39
C ILE A 137 9.15 0.14 -17.25
N GLU A 138 10.01 -0.59 -16.57
CA GLU A 138 11.42 -0.26 -16.46
C GLU A 138 12.15 -0.74 -17.72
N VAL A 139 12.91 0.15 -18.33
CA VAL A 139 13.58 -0.12 -19.60
C VAL A 139 15.06 0.24 -19.56
N ASP A 140 15.87 -0.49 -20.32
CA ASP A 140 17.19 -0.05 -20.77
C ASP A 140 17.19 0.09 -22.30
N PHE A 141 18.34 0.37 -22.90
CA PHE A 141 18.46 0.61 -24.33
C PHE A 141 17.88 -0.50 -25.21
N ASP A 142 18.19 -1.76 -24.90
CA ASP A 142 17.92 -2.93 -25.76
C ASP A 142 16.90 -3.90 -25.16
N LYS A 143 16.40 -3.63 -23.95
CA LYS A 143 15.51 -4.54 -23.25
C LYS A 143 14.57 -3.86 -22.27
N ILE A 144 13.44 -4.51 -22.05
CA ILE A 144 12.59 -4.29 -20.89
C ILE A 144 13.27 -4.98 -19.70
N ILE A 145 13.51 -4.23 -18.62
CA ILE A 145 14.09 -4.76 -17.38
C ILE A 145 12.99 -5.39 -16.53
N SER A 146 11.88 -4.68 -16.32
CA SER A 146 10.78 -5.14 -15.50
C SER A 146 9.44 -4.52 -15.94
N ILE A 147 8.35 -5.25 -15.69
CA ILE A 147 6.98 -4.77 -15.89
C ILE A 147 6.27 -4.88 -14.55
N LYS A 148 5.89 -3.74 -13.98
CA LYS A 148 5.16 -3.64 -12.71
C LYS A 148 3.75 -3.15 -12.96
N ILE A 149 2.76 -3.80 -12.37
CA ILE A 149 1.39 -3.29 -12.33
C ILE A 149 1.32 -2.32 -11.16
N LEU A 150 1.16 -1.02 -11.45
CA LEU A 150 0.93 0.01 -10.43
C LEU A 150 -0.50 0.00 -9.93
N PHE A 151 -1.44 -0.40 -10.79
CA PHE A 151 -2.86 -0.36 -10.48
C PHE A 151 -3.61 -1.38 -11.33
N ASP A 152 -4.51 -2.13 -10.70
CA ASP A 152 -5.48 -3.00 -11.37
C ASP A 152 -6.85 -2.81 -10.71
N THR A 153 -7.83 -2.41 -11.51
CA THR A 153 -9.21 -2.20 -11.04
C THR A 153 -9.81 -3.47 -10.42
N LYS A 154 -9.42 -4.67 -10.90
CA LYS A 154 -9.90 -5.95 -10.34
C LYS A 154 -9.32 -6.19 -8.95
N ASP A 155 -8.05 -5.86 -8.74
CA ASP A 155 -7.41 -6.01 -7.43
C ASP A 155 -8.08 -5.10 -6.39
N ILE A 156 -8.37 -3.86 -6.76
CA ILE A 156 -9.04 -2.90 -5.86
C ILE A 156 -10.46 -3.35 -5.54
N LYS A 157 -11.18 -3.85 -6.54
CA LYS A 157 -12.52 -4.39 -6.32
C LYS A 157 -12.47 -5.56 -5.33
N LYS A 158 -11.55 -6.50 -5.53
CA LYS A 158 -11.33 -7.64 -4.63
C LYS A 158 -10.89 -7.21 -3.24
N PHE A 159 -10.04 -6.20 -3.13
CA PHE A 159 -9.63 -5.62 -1.85
C PHE A 159 -10.81 -5.03 -1.10
N LYS A 160 -11.65 -4.22 -1.77
CA LYS A 160 -12.87 -3.62 -1.19
C LYS A 160 -13.90 -4.68 -0.78
N GLU A 161 -14.03 -5.75 -1.56
CA GLU A 161 -14.88 -6.89 -1.21
C GLU A 161 -14.37 -7.57 0.06
N LYS A 162 -13.08 -7.92 0.15
CA LYS A 162 -12.47 -8.50 1.35
C LYS A 162 -12.57 -7.58 2.57
N GLN A 163 -12.37 -6.28 2.37
CA GLN A 163 -12.53 -5.28 3.43
C GLN A 163 -13.95 -5.28 3.99
N LYS A 164 -14.95 -5.35 3.11
CA LYS A 164 -16.36 -5.42 3.51
C LYS A 164 -16.69 -6.73 4.23
N GLU A 165 -16.19 -7.86 3.74
CA GLU A 165 -16.36 -9.17 4.38
C GLU A 165 -15.77 -9.18 5.79
N LEU A 166 -14.52 -8.74 5.94
CA LEU A 166 -13.85 -8.68 7.23
C LEU A 166 -14.55 -7.70 8.19
N PHE A 167 -14.99 -6.55 7.70
CA PHE A 167 -15.78 -5.60 8.48
C PHE A 167 -17.08 -6.24 9.00
N ASN A 168 -17.82 -6.95 8.15
CA ASN A 168 -19.04 -7.64 8.55
C ASN A 168 -18.77 -8.74 9.58
N GLU A 169 -17.66 -9.47 9.44
CA GLU A 169 -17.24 -10.46 10.42
C GLU A 169 -16.91 -9.81 11.78
N LEU A 170 -16.17 -8.71 11.77
CA LEU A 170 -15.87 -7.92 12.96
C LEU A 170 -17.13 -7.39 13.63
N GLU A 171 -18.11 -6.91 12.85
CA GLU A 171 -19.41 -6.47 13.40
C GLU A 171 -20.19 -7.64 14.02
N ARG A 172 -20.16 -8.83 13.42
CA ARG A 172 -20.76 -10.04 13.99
C ARG A 172 -20.09 -10.39 15.33
N LYS A 173 -18.75 -10.41 15.38
CA LYS A 173 -17.95 -10.64 16.59
C LYS A 173 -18.25 -9.58 17.67
N ARG A 174 -18.35 -8.31 17.28
CA ARG A 174 -18.72 -7.19 18.15
C ARG A 174 -20.09 -7.40 18.79
N GLN A 175 -21.11 -7.69 17.99
CA GLN A 175 -22.47 -7.93 18.50
C GLN A 175 -22.51 -9.12 19.44
N TYR A 176 -21.77 -10.18 19.13
CA TYR A 176 -21.62 -11.33 20.01
C TYR A 176 -21.00 -10.96 21.36
N LEU A 177 -19.93 -10.16 21.37
CA LEU A 177 -19.30 -9.65 22.60
C LEU A 177 -20.27 -8.81 23.43
N ILE A 178 -21.01 -7.90 22.79
CA ILE A 178 -22.01 -7.06 23.47
C ILE A 178 -23.08 -7.93 24.12
N ASN A 179 -23.61 -8.91 23.39
CA ASN A 179 -24.74 -9.70 23.88
C ASN A 179 -24.32 -10.68 24.98
N LYS A 180 -23.12 -11.27 24.88
CA LYS A 180 -22.70 -12.38 25.76
C LYS A 180 -21.79 -11.94 26.92
N TYR A 181 -21.03 -10.85 26.76
CA TYR A 181 -19.95 -10.50 27.69
C TYR A 181 -20.05 -9.07 28.26
N SER A 182 -20.55 -8.07 27.55
CA SER A 182 -20.47 -6.68 28.04
C SER A 182 -21.29 -6.41 29.32
N LYS A 183 -22.40 -7.14 29.52
CA LYS A 183 -23.30 -6.94 30.67
C LYS A 183 -22.89 -7.71 31.93
N SER A 184 -22.25 -8.87 31.78
CA SER A 184 -21.96 -9.77 32.92
C SER A 184 -20.51 -10.23 32.99
N GLY A 185 -19.64 -9.71 32.14
CA GLY A 185 -18.26 -10.12 32.01
C GLY A 185 -17.37 -9.02 31.47
N GLY A 186 -16.26 -9.43 30.89
CA GLY A 186 -15.27 -8.49 30.36
C GLY A 186 -13.93 -9.17 30.07
N LEU A 187 -12.95 -8.34 29.77
CA LEU A 187 -11.58 -8.77 29.56
C LEU A 187 -10.81 -8.70 30.88
N VAL A 188 -10.08 -9.76 31.17
CA VAL A 188 -9.22 -9.84 32.35
C VAL A 188 -7.78 -9.96 31.86
N TYR A 189 -6.93 -9.06 32.32
CA TYR A 189 -5.50 -9.13 32.09
C TYR A 189 -4.92 -10.37 32.80
N ASN A 190 -4.18 -11.19 32.09
CA ASN A 190 -3.56 -12.40 32.61
C ASN A 190 -2.18 -12.61 31.97
N ILE A 191 -1.14 -12.44 32.79
CA ILE A 191 0.22 -12.83 32.43
C ILE A 191 0.35 -14.31 32.78
N ILE A 192 0.05 -15.18 31.84
CA ILE A 192 0.44 -16.60 31.96
C ILE A 192 1.75 -16.75 31.20
N ASN A 193 2.83 -17.03 31.93
CA ASN A 193 4.11 -17.60 31.48
C ASN A 193 4.42 -17.40 29.99
N ASP A 194 5.15 -16.33 29.65
CA ASP A 194 5.78 -16.10 28.32
C ASP A 194 4.87 -16.21 27.07
N MET A 195 3.54 -16.27 27.23
CA MET A 195 2.62 -16.38 26.10
C MET A 195 2.15 -15.02 25.56
N LEU A 196 2.07 -14.96 24.22
CA LEU A 196 1.81 -13.82 23.33
C LEU A 196 0.41 -13.16 23.44
N SER A 197 -0.44 -13.49 24.42
CA SER A 197 -1.77 -12.89 24.55
C SER A 197 -2.15 -12.63 26.02
N PRO A 198 -2.17 -11.37 26.48
CA PRO A 198 -2.32 -11.05 27.90
C PRO A 198 -3.76 -10.87 28.36
N TYR A 199 -4.76 -11.16 27.53
CA TYR A 199 -6.15 -10.91 27.89
C TYR A 199 -7.03 -12.11 27.57
N ILE A 200 -7.83 -12.48 28.56
CA ILE A 200 -8.80 -13.56 28.48
C ILE A 200 -10.20 -12.97 28.66
N LEU A 201 -11.12 -13.37 27.80
CA LEU A 201 -12.51 -12.95 27.86
C LEU A 201 -13.29 -13.86 28.83
N TYR A 202 -13.89 -13.27 29.86
CA TYR A 202 -14.68 -14.00 30.87
C TYR A 202 -16.16 -13.65 30.82
N LYS A 203 -17.00 -14.68 30.95
CA LYS A 203 -18.44 -14.56 31.13
C LYS A 203 -18.79 -14.71 32.62
N ASN A 204 -19.70 -13.89 33.13
CA ASN A 204 -20.26 -14.01 34.48
C ASN A 204 -19.22 -13.91 35.61
N LEU A 205 -18.43 -12.82 35.64
CA LEU A 205 -17.55 -12.51 36.77
C LEU A 205 -18.41 -12.12 37.99
N LYS A 206 -18.86 -13.12 38.77
CA LYS A 206 -19.46 -12.92 40.09
C LYS A 206 -18.38 -12.94 41.16
N ASN A 207 -18.48 -12.00 42.11
CA ASN A 207 -17.54 -11.64 43.20
C ASN A 207 -17.06 -12.76 44.16
N LYS A 208 -16.86 -14.02 43.76
CA LYS A 208 -16.30 -15.01 44.70
C LYS A 208 -15.07 -15.74 44.19
N TYR A 209 -15.09 -16.36 43.02
CA TYR A 209 -13.91 -16.96 42.40
C TYR A 209 -14.18 -17.04 40.90
N SER A 210 -13.22 -16.60 40.09
CA SER A 210 -13.33 -16.81 38.64
C SER A 210 -12.55 -18.07 38.32
N TYR A 211 -13.25 -19.19 38.30
CA TYR A 211 -12.66 -20.41 37.77
C TYR A 211 -12.42 -20.20 36.28
N ASN A 212 -11.15 -20.18 35.87
CA ASN A 212 -10.81 -20.10 34.47
C ASN A 212 -11.01 -21.47 33.85
N HIS A 213 -12.20 -21.70 33.29
CA HIS A 213 -12.47 -22.93 32.56
C HIS A 213 -11.55 -23.10 31.33
N PHE A 214 -10.94 -22.02 30.83
CA PHE A 214 -10.04 -22.02 29.69
C PHE A 214 -8.63 -22.48 30.02
N THR A 215 -8.10 -22.17 31.21
CA THR A 215 -6.74 -22.57 31.63
C THR A 215 -6.73 -23.66 32.69
N LYS A 216 -7.90 -24.06 33.20
CA LYS A 216 -8.07 -24.94 34.37
C LYS A 216 -7.36 -24.42 35.63
N LEU A 217 -6.93 -23.16 35.62
CA LEU A 217 -6.29 -22.52 36.77
C LEU A 217 -7.35 -21.74 37.54
N GLN A 218 -7.38 -21.98 38.85
CA GLN A 218 -8.13 -21.17 39.78
C GLN A 218 -7.27 -19.96 40.11
N TYR A 219 -7.74 -18.77 39.75
CA TYR A 219 -7.08 -17.53 40.13
C TYR A 219 -7.88 -16.88 41.25
N ASP A 220 -7.19 -16.42 42.28
CA ASP A 220 -7.72 -15.45 43.22
C ASP A 220 -7.87 -14.12 42.47
N ILE A 221 -9.00 -13.99 41.78
CA ILE A 221 -9.53 -12.70 41.37
C ILE A 221 -9.85 -11.99 42.68
N SER A 222 -8.90 -11.18 43.14
CA SER A 222 -9.09 -10.33 44.32
C SER A 222 -10.46 -9.66 44.24
N LEU A 223 -11.21 -9.72 45.34
CA LEU A 223 -12.47 -8.98 45.54
C LEU A 223 -12.33 -7.47 45.24
N SER A 224 -11.10 -6.95 45.14
CA SER A 224 -10.76 -5.58 44.78
C SER A 224 -10.55 -5.33 43.29
N LEU A 225 -10.83 -6.28 42.38
CA LEU A 225 -10.63 -6.08 40.93
C LEU A 225 -11.63 -5.05 40.38
N LYS A 226 -11.23 -3.78 40.50
CA LYS A 226 -11.91 -2.65 39.89
C LYS A 226 -11.85 -2.84 38.38
N TYR A 227 -13.01 -2.98 37.75
CA TYR A 227 -13.12 -2.83 36.32
C TYR A 227 -13.37 -1.36 35.99
N LYS A 228 -12.97 -0.97 34.79
CA LYS A 228 -13.43 0.27 34.16
C LYS A 228 -14.06 -0.09 32.83
N ASN A 229 -15.13 0.61 32.49
CA ASN A 229 -15.77 0.47 31.20
C ASN A 229 -15.00 1.31 30.16
N PHE A 230 -14.58 0.68 29.07
CA PHE A 230 -13.82 1.33 28.00
C PHE A 230 -14.60 1.28 26.70
N LYS A 231 -14.58 2.41 25.98
CA LYS A 231 -14.99 2.45 24.58
C LYS A 231 -13.86 1.87 23.73
N ILE A 232 -14.16 0.81 22.99
CA ILE A 232 -13.20 0.06 22.19
C ILE A 232 -13.69 -0.22 20.78
N TYR A 233 -12.75 -0.57 19.90
CA TYR A 233 -13.00 -1.19 18.60
C TYR A 233 -12.43 -2.61 18.60
N LEU A 234 -13.08 -3.53 17.89
CA LEU A 234 -12.40 -4.74 17.43
C LEU A 234 -11.66 -4.41 16.15
N ALA A 235 -10.50 -5.00 15.95
CA ALA A 235 -9.73 -4.83 14.73
C ALA A 235 -9.05 -6.11 14.28
N GLU A 236 -8.88 -6.27 12.97
CA GLU A 236 -8.16 -7.37 12.34
C GLU A 236 -7.32 -6.81 11.18
N ASN A 237 -6.14 -7.41 10.96
CA ASN A 237 -5.28 -7.03 9.84
C ASN A 237 -5.81 -7.65 8.55
N LEU A 238 -6.05 -6.80 7.55
CA LEU A 238 -6.27 -7.20 6.18
C LEU A 238 -4.96 -7.10 5.41
N ASN A 239 -4.33 -8.26 5.19
CA ASN A 239 -3.13 -8.35 4.36
C ASN A 239 -3.56 -8.63 2.93
N PHE A 240 -3.32 -7.70 2.02
CA PHE A 240 -3.62 -7.85 0.60
C PHE A 240 -2.48 -7.35 -0.27
N LYS A 241 -1.77 -8.30 -0.88
CA LYS A 241 -0.53 -8.03 -1.64
C LYS A 241 0.49 -7.30 -0.78
N THR A 242 0.75 -6.02 -1.05
CA THR A 242 1.70 -5.16 -0.34
C THR A 242 1.00 -4.18 0.61
N GLU A 243 -0.33 -4.23 0.70
CA GLU A 243 -1.12 -3.38 1.57
C GLU A 243 -1.49 -4.13 2.85
N ASP A 244 -1.04 -3.61 3.99
CA ASP A 244 -1.47 -4.03 5.32
C ASP A 244 -2.38 -2.93 5.88
N THR A 245 -3.68 -3.23 5.96
CA THR A 245 -4.68 -2.28 6.48
C THR A 245 -5.39 -2.86 7.69
N LEU A 246 -5.51 -2.06 8.75
CA LEU A 246 -6.24 -2.45 9.95
C LEU A 246 -7.73 -2.12 9.80
N ILE A 247 -8.57 -3.14 9.69
CA ILE A 247 -10.04 -2.96 9.61
C ILE A 247 -10.61 -2.94 11.02
N LYS A 248 -11.50 -1.98 11.30
CA LYS A 248 -12.10 -1.77 12.62
C LYS A 248 -13.61 -1.97 12.58
N SER A 249 -14.16 -2.54 13.65
CA SER A 249 -15.60 -2.55 13.92
C SER A 249 -16.10 -1.15 14.27
N ASN A 250 -17.41 -0.99 14.47
CA ASN A 250 -17.98 0.15 15.19
C ASN A 250 -17.54 0.14 16.67
N PRO A 251 -17.48 1.31 17.34
CA PRO A 251 -17.08 1.36 18.73
C PRO A 251 -18.15 0.77 19.64
N PHE A 252 -17.74 0.16 20.75
CA PHE A 252 -18.63 -0.35 21.78
C PHE A 252 -17.95 -0.36 23.15
N TYR A 253 -18.74 -0.59 24.19
CA TYR A 253 -18.28 -0.57 25.57
C TYR A 253 -18.05 -1.98 26.11
N ILE A 254 -16.90 -2.21 26.75
CA ILE A 254 -16.61 -3.45 27.47
C ILE A 254 -15.92 -3.14 28.82
N ASN A 255 -16.20 -3.97 29.81
CA ASN A 255 -15.48 -3.93 31.07
C ASN A 255 -14.08 -4.52 30.89
N ILE A 256 -13.05 -3.78 31.30
CA ILE A 256 -11.69 -4.29 31.41
C ILE A 256 -11.33 -4.31 32.89
N TYR A 257 -11.07 -5.51 33.39
CA TYR A 257 -10.63 -5.77 34.76
C TYR A 257 -9.11 -5.66 34.82
N ASP A 258 -8.59 -5.20 35.96
CA ASP A 258 -7.17 -4.86 36.12
C ASP A 258 -6.68 -3.83 35.10
N TYR A 259 -7.47 -2.77 34.92
CA TYR A 259 -7.21 -1.78 33.88
C TYR A 259 -5.88 -1.02 34.06
N LYS A 260 -5.30 -0.97 35.27
CA LYS A 260 -4.01 -0.31 35.51
C LYS A 260 -2.87 -1.05 34.81
N ASN A 261 -2.78 -2.36 35.00
CA ASN A 261 -1.81 -3.20 34.28
C ASN A 261 -2.13 -3.21 32.78
N SER A 262 -3.41 -3.15 32.45
CA SER A 262 -3.85 -3.09 31.05
C SER A 262 -3.32 -1.84 30.31
N ILE A 263 -3.37 -0.67 30.95
CA ILE A 263 -2.86 0.59 30.36
C ILE A 263 -1.35 0.52 30.12
N ASN A 264 -0.58 -0.06 31.06
CA ASN A 264 0.86 -0.23 30.90
C ASN A 264 1.19 -1.13 29.71
N TYR A 265 0.50 -2.26 29.57
CA TYR A 265 0.64 -3.14 28.41
C TYR A 265 0.30 -2.41 27.10
N MET A 266 -0.82 -1.70 27.06
CA MET A 266 -1.24 -0.96 25.87
C MET A 266 -0.21 0.12 25.45
N ASN A 267 0.42 0.79 26.41
CA ASN A 267 1.46 1.78 26.10
C ASN A 267 2.69 1.15 25.44
N ILE A 268 3.02 -0.11 25.75
CA ILE A 268 4.14 -0.84 25.16
C ILE A 268 3.78 -1.39 23.76
N HIS A 269 2.52 -1.80 23.56
CA HIS A 269 2.07 -2.49 22.35
C HIS A 269 1.24 -1.62 21.40
N ASN A 270 1.56 -0.33 21.28
CA ASN A 270 0.89 0.59 20.35
C ASN A 270 -0.66 0.59 20.46
N ASN A 271 -1.17 0.44 21.67
CA ASN A 271 -2.61 0.36 21.98
C ASN A 271 -3.36 -0.79 21.29
N LEU A 272 -2.65 -1.79 20.76
CA LEU A 272 -3.22 -3.01 20.22
C LEU A 272 -3.16 -4.10 21.28
N ILE A 273 -4.33 -4.60 21.66
CA ILE A 273 -4.45 -5.73 22.58
C ILE A 273 -4.89 -6.94 21.81
N LYS A 274 -4.00 -7.93 21.69
CA LYS A 274 -4.40 -9.26 21.21
C LYS A 274 -5.03 -10.02 22.38
N PHE A 275 -6.27 -10.44 22.23
CA PHE A 275 -6.91 -11.33 23.21
C PHE A 275 -7.13 -12.72 22.60
N TYR A 276 -7.00 -13.75 23.45
CA TYR A 276 -7.25 -15.12 23.05
C TYR A 276 -8.63 -15.55 23.51
N SER A 277 -9.36 -16.24 22.64
CA SER A 277 -10.65 -16.82 22.97
C SER A 277 -10.73 -18.25 22.41
N LYS A 278 -11.17 -19.20 23.24
CA LYS A 278 -11.57 -20.54 22.76
C LYS A 278 -13.02 -20.56 22.25
N ASP A 279 -13.73 -19.44 22.34
CA ASP A 279 -15.10 -19.32 21.81
C ASP A 279 -15.05 -19.30 20.29
N GLU A 280 -15.67 -20.27 19.65
CA GLU A 280 -15.60 -20.43 18.19
C GLU A 280 -16.12 -19.21 17.42
N ASN A 281 -17.02 -18.44 18.03
CA ASN A 281 -17.55 -17.22 17.45
C ASN A 281 -16.51 -16.08 17.40
N LEU A 282 -15.40 -16.21 18.11
CA LEU A 282 -14.32 -15.24 18.25
C LEU A 282 -12.98 -15.82 17.77
N LYS A 283 -13.00 -16.81 16.87
CA LYS A 283 -11.79 -17.30 16.19
C LYS A 283 -11.18 -16.17 15.33
N GLY A 284 -9.85 -16.19 15.19
CA GLY A 284 -9.08 -15.22 14.42
C GLY A 284 -8.12 -14.39 15.29
N ASP A 285 -7.23 -13.64 14.64
CA ASP A 285 -6.28 -12.74 15.29
C ASP A 285 -6.94 -11.38 15.58
N ILE A 286 -7.86 -11.38 16.55
CA ILE A 286 -8.65 -10.20 16.91
C ILE A 286 -7.84 -9.30 17.85
N TYR A 287 -7.74 -8.03 17.48
CA TYR A 287 -7.18 -6.96 18.28
C TYR A 287 -8.28 -6.10 18.91
N ILE A 288 -7.97 -5.49 20.05
CA ILE A 288 -8.79 -4.47 20.70
C ILE A 288 -8.02 -3.16 20.72
N ILE A 289 -8.70 -2.08 20.33
CA ILE A 289 -8.17 -0.72 20.28
C ILE A 289 -9.03 0.16 21.19
N LEU A 290 -8.42 0.95 22.07
CA LEU A 290 -9.15 1.94 22.88
C LEU A 290 -9.51 3.19 22.05
N ALA A 291 -10.75 3.65 22.12
CA ALA A 291 -11.20 4.82 21.36
C ALA A 291 -10.58 6.14 21.83
N ASP A 292 -10.33 6.29 23.14
CA ASP A 292 -9.79 7.54 23.70
C ASP A 292 -8.32 7.82 23.33
N LYS A 293 -7.65 6.87 22.66
CA LYS A 293 -6.25 7.00 22.22
C LYS A 293 -6.08 7.08 20.70
N GLU A 294 -7.16 7.24 19.94
CA GLU A 294 -7.09 7.34 18.47
C GLU A 294 -6.32 8.58 17.96
N ASN A 295 -6.13 9.62 18.78
CA ASN A 295 -5.49 10.88 18.36
C ASN A 295 -3.94 10.86 18.37
N LYS A 296 -3.29 9.70 18.27
CA LYS A 296 -1.80 9.60 18.30
C LYS A 296 -1.16 8.78 17.17
N TYR A 297 -1.94 8.37 16.16
CA TYR A 297 -1.41 7.67 14.98
C TYR A 297 -1.75 8.43 13.70
#